data_AF-K4ASE1-F1
#
_entry.id   AF-K4ASE1-F1
#
_cell.length_a   1.000
_cell.length_b   1.000
_cell.length_c   1.000
_cell.angle_alpha   90.00
_cell.angle_beta   90.00
_cell.angle_gamma   90.00
#
_symmetry.space_group_name_H-M   'P 1'
#
loop_
_entity.id
_entity.type
_entity.pdbx_description
1 polymer ?
#
loop_
_entity_poly.entity_id
_entity_poly.type
_entity_poly.pdbx_seq_one_letter_code
_entity_poly.pdbx_strand_id
1 'polypeptide(L)'
;MRDASYKLIEFSTSKSLDGDLFEPFWKDEPVINAAFEVFSEKLKELEGIIDARNADCNLKNRNGAGVMPYELLKPFSEPGITGKGVPYSISI
;
A
#
# COMPACT_ATOMS: atom_id res chain seq x y z
N MET A 1 -21.84 -19.21 2.16
CA MET A 1 -22.39 -17.85 2.31
C MET A 1 -21.20 -16.93 2.49
N ARG A 2 -21.04 -15.91 1.63
CA ARG A 2 -20.02 -14.87 1.80
C ARG A 2 -20.71 -13.71 2.53
N ASP A 3 -20.35 -13.49 3.77
CA ASP A 3 -20.81 -12.38 4.60
C ASP A 3 -20.20 -11.06 4.13
N ALA A 4 -20.94 -9.96 4.32
CA ALA A 4 -20.61 -8.63 3.80
C ALA A 4 -19.22 -8.11 4.24
N SER A 5 -18.71 -8.63 5.36
CA SER A 5 -17.37 -8.43 5.92
C SER A 5 -16.26 -8.66 4.89
N TYR A 6 -16.37 -9.70 4.07
CA TYR A 6 -15.32 -10.08 3.11
C TYR A 6 -15.27 -9.15 1.89
N LYS A 7 -16.37 -8.47 1.58
CA LYS A 7 -16.45 -7.57 0.43
C LYS A 7 -15.71 -6.25 0.68
N LEU A 8 -15.52 -5.88 1.95
CA LEU A 8 -14.88 -4.61 2.35
C LEU A 8 -13.35 -4.67 2.36
N ILE A 9 -12.78 -5.88 2.45
CA ILE A 9 -11.33 -6.13 2.56
C ILE A 9 -10.70 -6.64 1.26
N GLU A 10 -11.50 -6.82 0.22
CA GLU A 10 -11.04 -7.27 -1.09
C GLU A 10 -10.49 -6.08 -1.87
N PHE A 11 -9.17 -6.06 -2.12
CA PHE A 11 -8.53 -5.05 -2.93
C PHE A 11 -8.83 -5.33 -4.41
N SER A 12 -9.74 -4.54 -5.01
CA SER A 12 -10.09 -4.66 -6.43
C SER A 12 -8.89 -4.32 -7.33
N THR A 13 -8.62 -5.19 -8.31
CA THR A 13 -7.62 -5.05 -9.38
C THR A 13 -7.69 -3.72 -10.13
N SER A 14 -8.82 -3.00 -10.05
CA SER A 14 -9.07 -1.74 -10.76
C SER A 14 -8.37 -0.52 -10.16
N LYS A 15 -7.69 -0.66 -9.01
CA LYS A 15 -7.00 0.46 -8.35
C LYS A 15 -5.51 0.33 -8.59
N SER A 16 -5.10 0.77 -9.78
CA SER A 16 -3.74 0.69 -10.30
C SER A 16 -2.75 1.26 -9.31
N LEU A 17 -1.88 0.38 -8.83
CA LEU A 17 -0.83 0.67 -7.84
C LEU A 17 0.35 1.43 -8.44
N ASP A 18 0.42 1.51 -9.77
CA ASP A 18 1.55 2.03 -10.53
C ASP A 18 1.34 3.45 -11.10
N GLY A 19 0.50 4.27 -10.49
CA GLY A 19 0.32 5.66 -10.95
C GLY A 19 -0.52 5.81 -12.23
N ASP A 20 -1.25 4.76 -12.62
CA ASP A 20 -2.13 4.77 -13.82
C ASP A 20 -3.40 5.64 -13.64
N LEU A 21 -3.64 6.15 -12.42
CA LEU A 21 -4.65 7.17 -12.11
C LEU A 21 -4.05 8.59 -12.10
N PHE A 22 -2.85 8.78 -12.61
CA PHE A 22 -2.32 10.12 -12.80
C PHE A 22 -3.00 10.73 -14.03
N GLU A 23 -3.86 11.72 -13.81
CA GLU A 23 -4.54 12.38 -14.91
C GLU A 23 -3.51 12.90 -15.93
N PRO A 24 -3.70 12.67 -17.24
CA PRO A 24 -2.72 13.03 -18.26
C PRO A 24 -2.28 14.50 -18.18
N PHE A 25 -3.21 15.39 -17.81
CA PHE A 25 -2.97 16.82 -17.65
C PHE A 25 -1.95 17.17 -16.55
N TRP A 26 -1.82 16.35 -15.50
CA TRP A 26 -0.83 16.57 -14.44
C TRP A 26 0.54 16.02 -14.83
N LYS A 27 0.58 15.05 -15.74
CA LYS A 27 1.81 14.47 -16.26
C LYS A 27 2.53 15.42 -17.23
N ASP A 28 1.76 16.23 -17.94
CA ASP A 28 2.28 17.21 -18.92
C ASP A 28 3.00 18.38 -18.23
N GLU A 29 2.75 18.63 -16.93
CA GLU A 29 3.46 19.64 -16.15
C GLU A 29 4.71 19.01 -15.50
N PRO A 30 5.92 19.45 -15.87
CA PRO A 30 7.16 18.75 -15.51
C PRO A 30 7.50 18.84 -14.01
N VAL A 31 7.04 19.86 -13.30
CA VAL A 31 7.32 20.06 -11.87
C VAL A 31 6.46 19.11 -11.02
N ILE A 32 5.19 18.97 -11.37
CA ILE A 32 4.20 18.10 -10.76
C ILE A 32 4.57 16.64 -11.01
N ASN A 33 4.96 16.29 -12.25
CA ASN A 33 5.42 14.93 -12.55
C ASN A 33 6.68 14.57 -11.76
N ALA A 34 7.68 15.46 -11.71
CA ALA A 34 8.90 15.22 -10.93
C ALA A 34 8.61 15.08 -9.42
N ALA A 35 7.71 15.91 -8.88
CA ALA A 35 7.29 15.81 -7.48
C ALA A 35 6.58 14.49 -7.18
N PHE A 36 5.75 14.00 -8.11
CA PHE A 36 5.07 12.72 -7.99
C PHE A 36 6.04 11.53 -8.06
N GLU A 37 7.04 11.58 -8.93
CA GLU A 37 8.10 10.57 -9.00
C GLU A 37 8.86 10.46 -7.67
N VAL A 38 9.32 11.59 -7.12
CA VAL A 38 9.98 11.64 -5.80
C VAL A 38 9.08 11.11 -4.69
N PHE A 39 7.77 11.41 -4.73
CA PHE A 39 6.82 10.88 -3.76
C PHE A 39 6.68 9.36 -3.87
N SER A 40 6.59 8.83 -5.10
CA SER A 40 6.49 7.39 -5.35
C SER A 40 7.73 6.62 -4.87
N GLU A 41 8.92 7.20 -5.02
CA GLU A 41 10.18 6.64 -4.52
C GLU A 41 10.20 6.58 -2.99
N LYS A 42 9.75 7.64 -2.32
CA LYS A 42 9.63 7.67 -0.86
C LYS A 42 8.64 6.62 -0.33
N LEU A 43 7.57 6.33 -1.08
CA LEU A 43 6.64 5.25 -0.71
C LEU A 43 7.30 3.87 -0.79
N LYS A 44 8.15 3.63 -1.80
CA LYS A 44 8.94 2.38 -1.90
C LYS A 44 9.96 2.27 -0.77
N GLU A 45 10.62 3.37 -0.41
CA GLU A 45 11.53 3.41 0.74
C GLU A 45 10.78 3.10 2.04
N LEU A 46 9.59 3.68 2.23
CA LEU A 46 8.74 3.42 3.39
C LEU A 46 8.36 1.94 3.52
N GLU A 47 8.06 1.26 2.41
CA GLU A 47 7.79 -0.18 2.40
C GLU A 47 8.98 -0.97 2.95
N GLY A 48 10.20 -0.66 2.49
CA GLY A 48 11.43 -1.27 3.01
C GLY A 48 11.65 -1.02 4.51
N ILE A 49 11.33 0.18 5.01
CA ILE A 49 11.40 0.50 6.44
C ILE A 49 10.39 -0.34 7.24
N ILE A 50 9.18 -0.54 6.72
CA ILE A 50 8.15 -1.39 7.36
C ILE A 50 8.64 -2.83 7.44
N ASP A 51 9.24 -3.35 6.37
CA ASP A 51 9.81 -4.70 6.34
C ASP A 51 10.95 -4.89 7.34
N ALA A 52 11.88 -3.95 7.39
CA ALA A 52 12.95 -3.96 8.37
C ALA A 52 12.42 -4.00 9.82
N ARG A 53 11.36 -3.23 10.11
CA ARG A 53 10.72 -3.22 11.43
C ARG A 53 9.94 -4.50 11.74
N ASN A 54 9.33 -5.12 10.74
CA ASN A 54 8.67 -6.43 10.93
C ASN A 54 9.70 -7.54 11.17
N ALA A 55 10.91 -7.42 10.64
CA ALA A 55 12.01 -8.36 10.88
C ALA A 55 12.75 -8.15 12.22
N ASP A 56 12.62 -6.98 12.85
CA ASP A 56 13.27 -6.69 14.12
C ASP A 56 12.59 -7.42 15.30
N CYS A 57 13.28 -8.44 15.83
CA CYS A 57 12.83 -9.23 16.97
C CYS A 57 12.68 -8.43 18.27
N ASN A 58 13.25 -7.22 18.37
CA ASN A 58 13.04 -6.34 19.52
C ASN A 58 11.64 -5.70 19.49
N LEU A 59 11.01 -5.61 18.32
CA LEU A 59 9.66 -5.07 18.12
C LEU A 59 8.60 -6.17 18.29
N LYS A 60 8.37 -6.58 19.54
CA LYS A 60 7.48 -7.69 19.92
C LYS A 60 6.03 -7.59 19.44
N ASN A 61 5.55 -6.38 19.14
CA ASN A 61 4.20 -6.16 18.62
C ASN A 61 4.07 -6.46 17.12
N ARG A 62 5.17 -6.78 16.44
CA ARG A 62 5.25 -6.97 14.99
C ARG A 62 6.07 -8.20 14.60
N ASN A 63 6.79 -8.78 15.56
CA ASN A 63 7.69 -9.90 15.38
C ASN A 63 7.55 -10.87 16.57
N GLY A 64 7.30 -12.16 16.29
CA GLY A 64 7.15 -13.21 17.29
C GLY A 64 6.19 -14.32 16.87
N ALA A 65 6.20 -15.45 17.59
CA ALA A 65 5.32 -16.56 17.30
C ALA A 65 3.85 -16.18 17.51
N GLY A 66 3.03 -16.35 16.46
CA GLY A 66 1.61 -15.99 16.48
C GLY A 66 1.33 -14.48 16.29
N VAL A 67 2.38 -13.65 16.13
CA VAL A 67 2.24 -12.23 15.80
C VAL A 67 2.31 -12.08 14.29
N MET A 68 1.22 -11.59 13.69
CA MET A 68 1.21 -11.29 12.25
C MET A 68 2.11 -10.08 11.97
N PRO A 69 2.96 -10.13 10.91
CA PRO A 69 3.68 -8.97 10.44
C PRO A 69 2.70 -7.83 10.16
N TYR A 70 3.06 -6.62 10.55
CA TYR A 70 2.18 -5.49 10.35
C TYR A 70 2.43 -4.91 8.96
N GLU A 71 1.48 -5.17 8.06
CA GLU A 71 1.57 -4.82 6.64
C GLU A 71 0.48 -3.82 6.20
N LEU A 72 -0.42 -3.42 7.11
CA LEU A 72 -1.56 -2.54 6.81
C LEU A 72 -1.17 -1.20 6.17
N LEU A 73 0.00 -0.66 6.50
CA LEU A 73 0.51 0.61 5.98
C LEU A 73 1.45 0.44 4.79
N LYS A 74 1.62 -0.79 4.26
CA LYS A 74 2.36 -0.96 3.02
C LYS A 74 1.56 -0.31 1.88
N PRO A 75 2.16 0.59 1.11
CA PRO A 75 1.47 1.33 0.07
C PRO A 75 0.96 0.40 -1.04
N PHE A 76 1.71 -0.66 -1.34
CA PHE A 76 1.41 -1.55 -2.45
C PHE A 76 0.83 -2.91 -1.99
N SER A 77 -0.04 -3.47 -2.82
CA SER A 77 -0.67 -4.78 -2.59
C SER A 77 -0.99 -5.45 -3.91
N GLU A 78 -0.99 -6.78 -3.91
CA GLU A 78 -1.64 -7.52 -4.99
C GLU A 78 -3.17 -7.44 -4.85
N PRO A 79 -3.93 -7.69 -5.94
CA PRO A 79 -5.38 -7.80 -5.89
C PRO A 79 -5.84 -8.92 -4.95
N GLY A 80 -6.95 -8.72 -4.26
CA GLY A 80 -7.56 -9.70 -3.35
C GLY A 80 -7.44 -9.33 -1.87
N ILE A 81 -7.59 -10.33 -1.00
CA ILE A 81 -7.57 -10.17 0.47
C ILE A 81 -6.14 -10.38 0.95
N THR A 82 -5.35 -9.32 0.98
CA THR A 82 -3.91 -9.38 1.25
C THR A 82 -3.51 -8.84 2.62
N GLY A 83 -4.37 -8.04 3.27
CA GLY A 83 -4.03 -7.37 4.54
C GLY A 83 -2.99 -6.26 4.41
N LYS A 84 -2.74 -5.78 3.17
CA LYS A 84 -1.83 -4.69 2.82
C LYS A 84 -2.41 -3.85 1.67
N GLY A 85 -1.83 -2.69 1.39
CA GLY A 85 -2.27 -1.78 0.33
C GLY A 85 -3.12 -0.63 0.86
N VAL A 86 -2.55 0.57 0.86
CA VAL A 86 -3.24 1.79 1.27
C VAL A 86 -3.89 2.44 0.04
N PRO A 87 -5.24 2.50 -0.05
CA PRO A 87 -5.88 3.11 -1.19
C PRO A 87 -5.73 4.63 -1.16
N TYR A 88 -5.59 5.25 -2.34
CA TYR A 88 -5.51 6.72 -2.48
C TYR A 88 -6.75 7.47 -2.00
N SER A 89 -7.90 6.80 -1.92
CA SER A 89 -9.19 7.39 -1.54
C SER A 89 -10.08 6.35 -0.86
N ILE A 90 -11.04 6.82 -0.07
CA ILE A 90 -12.12 5.98 0.47
C ILE A 90 -12.97 5.52 -0.73
N SER A 91 -12.98 4.22 -0.98
CA SER A 91 -13.69 3.62 -2.13
C SER A 91 -14.43 2.34 -1.77
N ILE A 92 -14.89 2.24 -0.52
CA ILE A 92 -15.55 1.07 0.06
C ILE A 92 -16.88 1.47 0.68
#